data_AF-A0A426V2K6-F1
#
_entry.id   AF-A0A426V2K6-F1
#
_cell.length_a   1.000
_cell.length_b   1.000
_cell.length_c   1.000
_cell.angle_alpha   90.00
_cell.angle_beta   90.00
_cell.angle_gamma   90.00
#
_symmetry.space_group_name_H-M   'P 1'
#
loop_
_entity.id
_entity.type
_entity.pdbx_description
1 polymer ?
#
loop_
_entity_poly.entity_id
_entity_poly.type
_entity_poly.pdbx_seq_one_letter_code
_entity_poly.pdbx_strand_id
1 'polypeptide(L)'
;MNTMHASAFDFRVVFPVPRDEERRRAGRLGLLDQKEDPSSSDADWVAFQHQAWRDELTAHYVERRYLLACIDAHADPGTGKPPRVPDTWWKIETRARAEVLMIDVMVDSMLGDYADHFGRAAADAFEAFVKAGVASLGDVGPSQRPLFSVLS
;
A
#
# COMPACT_ATOMS: atom_id res chain seq x y z
N MET A 1 -3.85 19.98 -18.54
CA MET A 1 -3.22 19.45 -17.31
C MET A 1 -3.03 17.97 -17.54
N ASN A 2 -1.80 17.55 -17.83
CA ASN A 2 -1.47 16.16 -18.12
C ASN A 2 -1.45 15.37 -16.81
N THR A 3 -2.43 14.50 -16.63
CA THR A 3 -2.36 13.40 -15.67
C THR A 3 -1.21 12.50 -16.14
N MET A 4 -0.02 12.63 -15.53
CA MET A 4 1.00 11.60 -15.66
C MET A 4 0.47 10.37 -14.92
N HIS A 5 -0.27 9.52 -15.63
CA HIS A 5 -0.38 8.12 -15.23
C HIS A 5 1.05 7.59 -15.12
N ALA A 6 1.42 7.05 -13.96
CA ALA A 6 2.67 6.32 -13.74
C ALA A 6 2.66 4.98 -14.53
N SER A 7 2.47 5.06 -15.85
CA SER A 7 2.15 3.97 -16.77
C SER A 7 3.39 3.38 -17.47
N ALA A 8 4.55 3.36 -16.82
CA ALA A 8 5.77 2.87 -17.50
C ALA A 8 6.69 2.03 -16.62
N PHE A 9 6.15 1.32 -15.62
CA PHE A 9 6.95 0.36 -14.87
C PHE A 9 6.55 -1.07 -15.24
N ASP A 10 7.51 -1.83 -15.76
CA ASP A 10 7.31 -3.21 -16.19
C ASP A 10 7.75 -4.19 -15.09
N PHE A 11 6.79 -4.67 -14.30
CA PHE A 11 7.04 -5.65 -13.24
C PHE A 11 7.55 -7.00 -13.74
N ARG A 12 7.48 -7.29 -15.05
CA ARG A 12 7.95 -8.56 -15.64
C ARG A 12 9.47 -8.67 -15.65
N VAL A 13 10.19 -7.55 -15.60
CA VAL A 13 11.64 -7.50 -15.77
C VAL A 13 12.37 -7.09 -14.50
N VAL A 14 11.68 -6.42 -13.57
CA VAL A 14 12.35 -5.74 -12.44
C VAL A 14 12.35 -6.56 -11.14
N PHE A 15 11.36 -7.43 -10.93
CA PHE A 15 11.21 -8.16 -9.67
C PHE A 15 11.37 -9.67 -9.87
N PRO A 16 11.87 -10.38 -8.84
CA PRO A 16 12.11 -11.82 -8.91
C PRO A 16 10.80 -12.60 -9.13
N VAL A 17 10.95 -13.78 -9.72
CA VAL A 17 9.86 -14.73 -9.97
C VAL A 17 9.77 -15.73 -8.80
N PRO A 18 8.57 -16.10 -8.32
CA PRO A 18 8.43 -17.05 -7.22
C PRO A 18 8.95 -18.45 -7.60
N ARG A 19 9.27 -19.29 -6.61
CA ARG A 19 9.75 -20.66 -6.85
C ARG A 19 8.66 -21.53 -7.50
N ASP A 20 9.04 -22.57 -8.27
CA ASP A 20 8.10 -23.44 -9.01
C ASP A 20 7.06 -24.15 -8.12
N GLU A 21 7.41 -24.43 -6.87
CA GLU A 21 6.54 -25.10 -5.90
C GLU A 21 5.48 -24.14 -5.33
N GLU A 22 5.86 -22.89 -5.07
CA GLU A 22 4.96 -21.82 -4.66
C GLU A 22 4.04 -21.39 -5.81
N ARG A 23 4.56 -21.33 -7.05
CA ARG A 23 3.73 -21.11 -8.25
C ARG A 23 2.63 -22.18 -8.39
N ARG A 24 2.96 -23.45 -8.14
CA ARG A 24 1.99 -24.56 -8.12
C ARG A 24 1.02 -24.53 -6.94
N ARG A 25 1.36 -23.85 -5.83
CA ARG A 25 0.51 -23.68 -4.66
C ARG A 25 -0.44 -22.49 -4.82
N ALA A 26 0.05 -21.36 -5.32
CA ALA A 26 -0.74 -20.17 -5.64
C ALA A 26 -1.78 -20.46 -6.74
N GLY A 27 -1.38 -21.18 -7.80
CA GLY A 27 -2.31 -21.66 -8.84
C GLY A 27 -3.34 -22.70 -8.36
N ARG A 28 -3.25 -23.18 -7.11
CA ARG A 28 -4.24 -24.06 -6.47
C ARG A 28 -5.07 -23.38 -5.38
N LEU A 29 -4.66 -22.20 -4.90
CA LEU A 29 -5.34 -21.48 -3.82
C LEU A 29 -6.41 -20.48 -4.29
N GLY A 30 -6.63 -20.35 -5.60
CA GLY A 30 -7.85 -19.77 -6.16
C GLY A 30 -8.17 -18.33 -5.72
N LEU A 31 -7.20 -17.55 -5.22
CA LEU A 31 -7.52 -16.19 -4.79
C LEU A 31 -7.68 -15.21 -5.95
N LEU A 32 -7.13 -15.52 -7.12
CA LEU A 32 -7.37 -14.80 -8.38
C LEU A 32 -7.25 -15.81 -9.53
N ASP A 33 -8.31 -16.63 -9.70
CA ASP A 33 -8.45 -17.52 -10.86
C ASP A 33 -8.80 -16.70 -12.12
N GLN A 34 -7.89 -15.81 -12.53
CA GLN A 34 -7.88 -15.26 -13.89
C GLN A 34 -7.04 -16.16 -14.80
N LYS A 35 -7.20 -17.47 -14.67
CA LYS A 35 -6.71 -18.42 -15.65
C LYS A 35 -7.73 -18.60 -16.78
N GLU A 36 -8.18 -17.50 -17.38
CA GLU A 36 -9.08 -17.53 -18.55
C GLU A 36 -8.71 -16.51 -19.64
N ASP A 37 -7.43 -16.11 -19.74
CA ASP A 37 -6.90 -15.65 -21.03
C ASP A 37 -5.81 -16.65 -21.51
N PRO A 38 -6.09 -17.47 -22.53
CA PRO A 38 -5.13 -18.44 -23.07
C PRO A 38 -3.88 -17.79 -23.69
N SER A 39 -3.82 -16.46 -23.77
CA SER A 39 -2.65 -15.69 -24.23
C SER A 39 -1.78 -15.10 -23.10
N SER A 40 -2.22 -15.16 -21.84
CA SER A 40 -1.49 -14.61 -20.70
C SER A 40 -0.29 -15.48 -20.32
N SER A 41 0.91 -14.90 -20.30
CA SER A 41 2.14 -15.62 -19.95
C SER A 41 2.33 -15.68 -18.43
N ASP A 42 3.09 -16.66 -17.93
CA ASP A 42 3.48 -16.75 -16.51
C ASP A 42 4.14 -15.44 -16.01
N ALA A 43 4.82 -14.70 -16.89
CA ALA A 43 5.43 -13.41 -16.57
C ALA A 43 4.38 -12.32 -16.30
N ASP A 44 3.28 -12.32 -17.05
CA ASP A 44 2.19 -11.35 -16.86
C ASP A 44 1.45 -11.59 -15.54
N TRP A 45 1.27 -12.86 -15.14
CA TRP A 45 0.70 -13.21 -13.84
C TRP A 45 1.60 -12.73 -12.68
N VAL A 46 2.91 -12.99 -12.75
CA VAL A 46 3.85 -12.54 -11.71
C VAL A 46 3.89 -11.01 -11.61
N ALA A 47 3.88 -10.33 -12.75
CA ALA A 47 3.84 -8.88 -12.78
C ALA A 47 2.57 -8.31 -12.14
N PHE A 48 1.42 -8.95 -12.38
CA PHE A 48 0.17 -8.60 -11.73
C PHE A 48 0.20 -8.80 -10.21
N GLN A 49 0.81 -9.88 -9.71
CA GLN A 49 0.97 -10.09 -8.25
C GLN A 49 1.82 -8.99 -7.61
N HIS A 50 2.96 -8.66 -8.21
CA HIS A 50 3.81 -7.55 -7.72
C HIS A 50 3.07 -6.21 -7.75
N GLN A 51 2.28 -5.97 -8.80
CA GLN A 51 1.46 -4.77 -8.91
C GLN A 51 0.40 -4.68 -7.81
N ALA A 52 -0.30 -5.78 -7.50
CA ALA A 52 -1.31 -5.84 -6.44
C ALA A 52 -0.70 -5.54 -5.06
N TRP A 53 0.40 -6.21 -4.68
CA TRP A 53 1.09 -5.92 -3.43
C TRP A 53 1.62 -4.49 -3.36
N ARG A 54 2.08 -3.93 -4.50
CA ARG A 54 2.58 -2.57 -4.56
C ARG A 54 1.46 -1.59 -4.25
N ASP A 55 0.29 -1.76 -4.86
CA ASP A 55 -0.84 -0.86 -4.68
C ASP A 55 -1.36 -0.89 -3.24
N GLU A 56 -1.43 -2.08 -2.63
CA GLU A 56 -1.87 -2.25 -1.24
C GLU A 56 -0.86 -1.65 -0.24
N LEU A 57 0.45 -1.93 -0.39
CA LEU A 57 1.48 -1.27 0.42
C LEU A 57 1.48 0.25 0.22
N THR A 58 1.30 0.72 -1.01
CA THR A 58 1.22 2.16 -1.31
C THR A 58 0.06 2.80 -0.56
N ALA A 59 -1.12 2.17 -0.57
CA ALA A 59 -2.29 2.66 0.15
C ALA A 59 -2.02 2.79 1.66
N HIS A 60 -1.45 1.76 2.28
CA HIS A 60 -1.07 1.78 3.69
C HIS A 60 -0.05 2.88 4.02
N TYR A 61 1.01 3.03 3.24
CA TYR A 61 2.00 4.09 3.47
C TYR A 61 1.43 5.50 3.29
N VAL A 62 0.53 5.71 2.31
CA VAL A 62 -0.16 6.98 2.12
C VAL A 62 -1.07 7.29 3.29
N GLU A 63 -1.86 6.32 3.75
CA GLU A 63 -2.77 6.47 4.89
C GLU A 63 -2.00 6.76 6.18
N ARG A 64 -0.90 6.02 6.43
CA ARG A 64 0.00 6.27 7.56
C ARG A 64 0.54 7.69 7.56
N ARG A 65 1.01 8.17 6.40
CA ARG A 65 1.55 9.53 6.25
C ARG A 65 0.47 10.58 6.49
N TYR A 66 -0.75 10.35 6.01
CA TYR A 66 -1.90 11.21 6.26
C TYR A 66 -2.22 11.32 7.75
N LEU A 67 -2.32 10.19 8.46
CA LEU A 67 -2.61 10.17 9.89
C LEU A 67 -1.55 10.91 10.71
N LEU A 68 -0.27 10.70 10.41
CA LEU A 68 0.83 11.42 11.06
C LEU A 68 0.76 12.93 10.80
N ALA A 69 0.48 13.34 9.57
CA ALA A 69 0.31 14.76 9.25
C ALA A 69 -0.90 15.39 9.97
N CYS A 70 -2.00 14.65 10.15
CA CYS A 70 -3.14 15.08 10.95
C CYS A 70 -2.79 15.24 12.43
N ILE A 71 -2.01 14.31 13.00
CA ILE A 71 -1.51 14.39 14.38
C ILE A 71 -0.66 15.65 14.57
N ASP A 72 0.32 15.87 13.69
CA ASP A 72 1.21 17.04 13.76
C ASP A 72 0.42 18.35 13.65
N ALA A 73 -0.58 18.40 12.76
CA ALA A 73 -1.43 19.56 12.54
C ALA A 73 -2.56 19.75 13.58
N HIS A 74 -2.70 18.86 14.56
CA HIS A 74 -3.83 18.84 15.51
C HIS A 74 -5.21 18.84 14.81
N ALA A 75 -5.31 18.08 13.73
CA ALA A 75 -6.51 17.95 12.91
C ALA A 75 -7.14 16.56 13.06
N ASP A 76 -8.47 16.51 13.10
CA ASP A 76 -9.24 15.27 13.05
C ASP A 76 -9.09 14.61 11.66
N PRO A 77 -8.55 13.38 11.57
CA PRO A 77 -8.38 12.68 10.29
C PRO A 77 -9.66 12.50 9.48
N GLY A 78 -10.83 12.42 10.13
CA GLY A 78 -12.13 12.28 9.47
C GLY A 78 -12.62 13.57 8.83
N THR A 79 -12.12 14.74 9.27
CA THR A 79 -12.62 16.04 8.79
C THR A 79 -11.53 16.94 8.18
N GLY A 80 -10.25 16.65 8.44
CA GLY A 80 -9.12 17.50 8.07
C GLY A 80 -9.07 18.83 8.83
N LYS A 81 -9.84 18.97 9.92
CA LYS A 81 -9.97 20.22 10.69
C LYS A 81 -9.67 19.99 12.17
N PRO A 82 -9.27 21.03 12.91
CA PRO A 82 -9.17 20.94 14.37
C PRO A 82 -10.51 20.52 14.99
N PRO A 83 -10.49 19.78 16.11
CA PRO A 83 -11.71 19.39 16.80
C PRO A 83 -12.51 20.61 17.26
N ARG A 84 -13.84 20.54 17.15
CA ARG A 84 -14.73 21.62 17.61
C ARG A 84 -14.58 21.89 19.11
N VAL A 85 -14.27 20.86 19.89
CA VAL A 85 -13.99 20.92 21.33
C VAL A 85 -12.52 20.56 21.53
N PRO A 86 -11.63 21.53 21.84
CA PRO A 86 -10.19 21.26 21.96
C PRO A 86 -9.84 20.17 22.98
N ASP A 87 -10.57 20.08 24.09
CA ASP A 87 -10.34 19.11 25.15
C ASP A 87 -10.59 17.65 24.72
N THR A 88 -11.17 17.41 23.55
CA THR A 88 -11.33 16.06 23.00
C THR A 88 -10.15 15.62 22.13
N TRP A 89 -9.17 16.49 21.88
CA TRP A 89 -8.02 16.21 21.01
C TRP A 89 -7.30 14.91 21.38
N TRP A 90 -7.01 14.71 22.67
CA TRP A 90 -6.28 13.52 23.14
C TRP A 90 -6.96 12.20 22.73
N LYS A 91 -8.30 12.17 22.61
CA LYS A 91 -9.04 10.98 22.16
C LYS A 91 -8.82 10.71 20.67
N ILE A 92 -8.86 11.78 19.88
CA ILE A 92 -8.62 11.75 18.43
C ILE A 92 -7.17 11.32 18.16
N GLU A 93 -6.22 11.95 18.86
CA GLU A 93 -4.80 11.60 18.75
C GLU A 93 -4.54 10.14 19.13
N THR A 94 -5.12 9.67 20.25
CA THR A 94 -4.97 8.27 20.70
C THR A 94 -5.47 7.29 19.64
N ARG A 95 -6.64 7.57 19.05
CA ARG A 95 -7.19 6.75 17.97
C ARG A 95 -6.30 6.77 16.73
N ALA A 96 -5.86 7.94 16.28
CA ALA A 96 -5.01 8.08 15.10
C ALA A 96 -3.67 7.35 15.28
N ARG A 97 -3.06 7.42 16.47
CA ARG A 97 -1.84 6.67 16.80
C ARG A 97 -2.06 5.15 16.82
N ALA A 98 -3.22 4.69 17.30
CA ALA A 98 -3.58 3.27 17.24
C ALA A 98 -3.76 2.80 15.78
N GLU A 99 -4.39 3.61 14.93
CA GLU A 99 -4.52 3.30 13.49
C GLU A 99 -3.15 3.26 12.79
N VAL A 100 -2.24 4.18 13.10
CA VAL A 100 -0.84 4.13 12.62
C VAL A 100 -0.15 2.82 13.02
N LEU A 101 -0.29 2.40 14.29
CA LEU A 101 0.29 1.14 14.76
C LEU A 101 -0.30 -0.07 14.03
N MET A 102 -1.61 -0.09 13.79
CA MET A 102 -2.27 -1.16 13.04
C MET A 102 -1.76 -1.22 11.60
N ILE A 103 -1.54 -0.07 10.96
CA ILE A 103 -0.94 0.00 9.62
C ILE A 103 0.49 -0.54 9.63
N ASP A 104 1.31 -0.18 10.61
CA ASP A 104 2.67 -0.69 10.73
C ASP A 104 2.68 -2.23 10.85
N VAL A 105 1.76 -2.81 11.64
CA VAL A 105 1.60 -4.27 11.74
C VAL A 105 1.13 -4.91 10.41
N MET A 106 0.19 -4.29 9.70
CA MET A 106 -0.28 -4.80 8.40
C MET A 106 0.84 -4.80 7.36
N VAL A 107 1.61 -3.72 7.29
CA VAL A 107 2.78 -3.60 6.40
C VAL A 107 3.81 -4.68 6.71
N ASP A 108 4.16 -4.87 7.98
CA ASP A 108 5.12 -5.91 8.40
C ASP A 108 4.62 -7.31 8.03
N SER A 109 3.32 -7.59 8.20
CA SER A 109 2.72 -8.87 7.80
C SER A 109 2.79 -9.09 6.30
N MET A 110 2.42 -8.10 5.49
CA MET A 110 2.44 -8.19 4.03
C MET A 110 3.86 -8.37 3.48
N LEU A 111 4.84 -7.67 4.06
CA LEU A 111 6.25 -7.85 3.69
C LEU A 111 6.78 -9.21 4.12
N GLY A 112 6.27 -9.75 5.23
CA GLY A 112 6.49 -11.14 5.64
C GLY A 112 6.01 -12.13 4.59
N ASP A 113 4.74 -12.00 4.18
CA ASP A 113 4.15 -12.86 3.14
C ASP A 113 4.91 -12.73 1.81
N TYR A 114 5.29 -11.50 1.41
CA TYR A 114 6.12 -11.27 0.23
C TYR A 114 7.50 -11.94 0.38
N ALA A 115 8.14 -11.80 1.54
CA ALA A 115 9.45 -12.42 1.81
C ALA A 115 9.40 -13.95 1.78
N ASP A 116 8.28 -14.56 2.15
CA ASP A 116 8.09 -16.01 2.06
C ASP A 116 8.07 -16.48 0.60
N HIS A 117 7.59 -15.65 -0.33
CA HIS A 117 7.54 -15.96 -1.77
C HIS A 117 8.81 -15.61 -2.55
N PHE A 118 9.48 -14.50 -2.20
CA PHE A 118 10.59 -13.94 -2.98
C PHE A 118 11.92 -13.83 -2.23
N GLY A 119 11.91 -14.08 -0.93
CA GLY A 119 13.04 -13.89 -0.03
C GLY A 119 13.11 -12.49 0.58
N ARG A 120 13.78 -12.40 1.75
CA ARG A 120 13.89 -11.16 2.54
C ARG A 120 14.52 -10.00 1.78
N ALA A 121 15.64 -10.23 1.08
CA ALA A 121 16.31 -9.17 0.33
C ALA A 121 15.42 -8.59 -0.79
N ALA A 122 14.54 -9.40 -1.38
CA ALA A 122 13.57 -8.93 -2.37
C ALA A 122 12.45 -8.12 -1.71
N ALA A 123 11.96 -8.56 -0.54
CA ALA A 123 10.98 -7.81 0.24
C ALA A 123 11.52 -6.43 0.66
N ASP A 124 12.76 -6.36 1.14
CA ASP A 124 13.41 -5.09 1.53
C ASP A 124 13.55 -4.14 0.33
N ALA A 125 13.96 -4.66 -0.83
CA ALA A 125 14.07 -3.87 -2.07
C ALA A 125 12.70 -3.40 -2.58
N PHE A 126 11.68 -4.26 -2.48
CA PHE A 126 10.31 -3.96 -2.85
C PHE A 126 9.71 -2.88 -1.93
N GLU A 127 9.92 -2.99 -0.62
CA GLU A 127 9.51 -2.00 0.36
C GLU A 127 10.17 -0.64 0.07
N ALA A 128 11.48 -0.61 -0.15
CA ALA A 128 12.21 0.60 -0.49
C ALA A 128 11.67 1.25 -1.77
N PHE A 129 11.34 0.44 -2.78
CA PHE A 129 10.72 0.90 -4.01
C PHE A 129 9.35 1.55 -3.76
N VAL A 130 8.47 0.90 -2.98
CA VAL A 130 7.16 1.46 -2.64
C VAL A 130 7.30 2.75 -1.83
N LYS A 131 8.17 2.79 -0.82
CA LYS A 131 8.44 3.99 -0.01
C LYS A 131 8.91 5.17 -0.88
N ALA A 132 9.80 4.92 -1.85
CA ALA A 132 10.24 5.93 -2.80
C ALA A 132 9.09 6.46 -3.67
N GLY A 133 8.21 5.56 -4.14
CA GLY A 133 7.00 5.92 -4.87
C GLY A 133 6.08 6.82 -4.04
N VAL A 134 5.80 6.45 -2.79
CA VAL A 134 4.96 7.23 -1.88
C VAL A 134 5.56 8.61 -1.57
N ALA A 135 6.88 8.68 -1.37
CA ALA A 135 7.58 9.93 -1.15
C ALA A 135 7.46 10.88 -2.35
N SER A 136 7.39 10.34 -3.57
CA SER A 136 7.26 11.12 -4.81
C SER A 136 5.88 11.76 -5.02
N LEU A 137 4.84 11.31 -4.29
CA LEU A 137 3.47 11.81 -4.43
C LEU A 137 3.26 13.25 -3.90
N GLY A 138 4.31 13.89 -3.37
CA GLY A 138 4.24 15.24 -2.79
C GLY A 138 3.70 15.22 -1.37
N ASP A 139 3.37 16.39 -0.80
CA ASP A 139 2.87 16.48 0.58
C ASP A 139 1.50 15.85 0.74
N VAL A 140 1.38 14.99 1.76
CA VAL A 140 0.12 14.39 2.21
C VAL A 140 -0.25 15.05 3.54
N GLY A 141 -1.42 15.68 3.62
CA GLY A 141 -1.83 16.44 4.80
C GLY A 141 -3.35 16.61 4.90
N PRO A 142 -3.86 17.16 6.01
CA PRO A 142 -5.30 17.24 6.31
C PRO A 142 -6.13 18.01 5.28
N SER A 143 -5.50 18.88 4.46
CA SER A 143 -6.14 19.56 3.33
C SER A 143 -6.45 18.64 2.15
N GLN A 144 -5.77 17.50 2.06
CA GLN A 144 -6.04 16.44 1.11
C GLN A 144 -6.90 15.42 1.83
N ARG A 145 -8.22 15.43 1.57
CA ARG A 145 -9.12 14.42 2.14
C ARG A 145 -8.60 13.02 1.80
N PRO A 146 -8.78 12.02 2.68
CA PRO A 146 -8.38 10.66 2.38
C PRO A 146 -9.09 10.19 1.10
N LEU A 147 -8.36 9.49 0.23
CA LEU A 147 -8.85 8.98 -1.06
C LEU A 147 -10.12 8.12 -0.92
N PHE A 148 -10.40 7.59 0.27
CA PHE A 148 -11.56 6.77 0.59
C PHE A 148 -12.83 7.56 1.01
N SER A 149 -12.79 8.89 1.00
CA SER A 149 -13.95 9.76 1.34
C SER A 149 -15.08 9.78 0.27
N VAL A 150 -14.98 9.01 -0.82
CA VAL A 150 -15.93 9.12 -1.96
C VAL A 150 -17.07 8.08 -1.90
N LEU A 151 -17.16 7.26 -0.86
CA LEU A 151 -18.28 6.33 -0.66
C LEU A 151 -19.13 6.76 0.54
N SER A 152 -19.98 7.76 0.34
CA SER A 152 -21.12 8.08 1.22
C SER A 152 -22.27 8.62 0.40
#